data_AF-A0A497GHG0-F1
#
_entry.id   AF-A0A497GHG0-F1
#
_cell.length_a   1.000
_cell.length_b   1.000
_cell.length_c   1.000
_cell.angle_alpha   90.00
_cell.angle_beta   90.00
_cell.angle_gamma   90.00
#
_symmetry.space_group_name_H-M   'P 1'
#
loop_
_entity.id
_entity.type
_entity.pdbx_description
1 polymer ?
#
loop_
_entity_poly.entity_id
_entity_poly.type
_entity_poly.pdbx_seq_one_letter_code
_entity_poly.pdbx_strand_id
1 'polypeptide(L)'
;MSERHLFDIIDDLRSDIASLKEFFRIARSEDLKTSELVSRLERILDEVESDLDLRVRLCKYLPSIKRRRVAYKELYTRILFNLRQHRQSIYLLYMVYELISLREKIRKNVTYRRFLDLADKYVGSLTEALNTPTDLLIIVAPQSEYASLPILSERAFIVMLPPTNLAKPWKWVLLSHELSHLYFQYYKMASRIT
;
A
#
# COMPACT_ATOMS: atom_id res chain seq x y z
N MET A 1 -3.58 23.17 23.24
CA MET A 1 -3.10 22.54 21.99
C MET A 1 -1.74 23.13 21.71
N SER A 2 -0.69 22.32 21.74
CA SER A 2 0.68 22.78 21.48
C SER A 2 1.01 22.54 20.01
N GLU A 3 1.55 23.55 19.34
CA GLU A 3 2.09 23.45 17.99
C GLU A 3 3.26 22.44 17.94
N ARG A 4 3.99 22.30 19.04
CA ARG A 4 5.10 21.34 19.19
C ARG A 4 4.65 19.91 18.91
N HIS A 5 3.47 19.53 19.41
CA HIS A 5 2.92 18.19 19.18
C HIS A 5 2.71 17.88 17.68
N LEU A 6 2.38 18.87 16.85
CA LEU A 6 2.25 18.66 15.41
C LEU A 6 3.60 18.43 14.75
N PHE A 7 4.65 19.14 15.20
CA PHE A 7 6.02 18.92 14.73
C PHE A 7 6.53 17.55 15.15
N ASP A 8 6.31 17.14 16.40
CA ASP A 8 6.71 15.81 16.88
C ASP A 8 6.10 14.70 16.00
N ILE A 9 4.80 14.80 15.65
CA ILE A 9 4.16 13.84 14.74
C ILE A 9 4.79 13.89 13.33
N ILE A 10 5.11 15.07 12.81
CA ILE A 10 5.73 15.19 11.48
C ILE A 10 7.11 14.54 11.46
N ASP A 11 7.91 14.75 12.51
CA ASP A 11 9.25 14.19 12.61
C ASP A 11 9.21 12.65 12.75
N ASP A 12 8.27 12.12 13.54
CA ASP A 12 8.00 10.67 13.61
C ASP A 12 7.65 10.10 12.23
N LEU A 13 6.71 10.73 11.51
CA LEU A 13 6.29 10.27 10.17
C LEU A 13 7.44 10.31 9.17
N ARG A 14 8.32 11.31 9.23
CA ARG A 14 9.52 11.38 8.37
C ARG A 14 10.49 10.24 8.66
N SER A 15 10.70 9.91 9.92
CA SER A 15 11.52 8.76 10.32
C SER A 15 10.93 7.45 9.78
N ASP A 16 9.62 7.27 9.88
CA ASP A 16 8.93 6.09 9.34
C ASP A 16 9.06 6.02 7.81
N ILE A 17 8.88 7.15 7.10
CA ILE A 17 9.05 7.22 5.63
C ILE A 17 10.47 6.83 5.23
N ALA A 18 11.49 7.38 5.90
CA ALA A 18 12.89 7.06 5.60
C ALA A 18 13.18 5.57 5.80
N SER A 19 12.64 4.98 6.88
CA SER A 19 12.75 3.55 7.16
C SER A 19 12.07 2.71 6.08
N LEU A 20 10.85 3.07 5.68
CA LEU A 20 10.12 2.38 4.62
C LEU A 20 10.81 2.47 3.26
N LYS A 21 11.37 3.63 2.90
CA LYS A 21 12.16 3.78 1.65
C LYS A 21 13.33 2.81 1.64
N GLU A 22 14.05 2.69 2.74
CA GLU A 22 15.16 1.74 2.86
C GLU A 22 14.69 0.28 2.80
N PHE A 23 13.58 -0.03 3.47
CA PHE A 23 12.97 -1.35 3.45
C PHE A 23 12.53 -1.76 2.04
N PHE A 24 11.88 -0.86 1.30
CA PHE A 24 11.51 -1.11 -0.10
C PHE A 24 12.71 -1.24 -1.02
N ARG A 25 13.78 -0.45 -0.80
CA ARG A 25 15.05 -0.60 -1.51
C ARG A 25 15.64 -1.99 -1.33
N ILE A 26 15.63 -2.52 -0.11
CA ILE A 26 16.11 -3.88 0.22
C ILE A 26 15.20 -4.95 -0.38
N ALA A 27 13.87 -4.74 -0.35
CA ALA A 27 12.89 -5.68 -0.86
C ALA A 27 12.79 -5.72 -2.39
N ARG A 28 13.35 -4.72 -3.09
CA ARG A 28 13.41 -4.68 -4.55
C ARG A 28 14.11 -5.94 -5.07
N SER A 29 13.48 -6.61 -6.03
CA SER A 29 13.99 -7.85 -6.59
C SER A 29 13.99 -7.85 -8.11
N GLU A 30 14.62 -8.87 -8.71
CA GLU A 30 14.59 -9.11 -10.16
C GLU A 30 13.18 -9.44 -10.67
N ASP A 31 12.24 -9.78 -9.79
CA ASP A 31 10.85 -10.02 -10.16
C ASP A 31 10.18 -8.70 -10.56
N LEU A 32 9.79 -8.61 -11.83
CA LEU A 32 9.22 -7.38 -12.41
C LEU A 32 7.98 -6.89 -11.65
N LYS A 33 7.13 -7.80 -11.16
CA LYS A 33 5.93 -7.41 -10.39
C LYS A 33 6.30 -6.80 -9.05
N THR A 34 7.22 -7.42 -8.30
CA THR A 34 7.71 -6.84 -7.05
C THR A 34 8.39 -5.49 -7.27
N SER A 35 9.25 -5.39 -8.29
CA SER A 35 9.95 -4.14 -8.60
C SER A 35 9.01 -3.00 -9.00
N GLU A 36 7.99 -3.30 -9.81
CA GLU A 36 6.94 -2.35 -10.18
C GLU A 36 6.11 -1.93 -8.96
N LEU A 37 5.73 -2.88 -8.10
CA LEU A 37 4.99 -2.56 -6.86
C LEU A 37 5.82 -1.65 -5.96
N VAL A 38 7.08 -2.00 -5.70
CA VAL A 38 8.01 -1.18 -4.93
C VAL A 38 8.10 0.24 -5.49
N SER A 39 8.22 0.37 -6.81
CA SER A 39 8.30 1.69 -7.48
C SER A 39 7.04 2.52 -7.27
N ARG A 40 5.86 1.90 -7.28
CA ARG A 40 4.58 2.58 -6.99
C ARG A 40 4.48 3.01 -5.51
N LEU A 41 4.92 2.17 -4.58
CA LEU A 41 4.90 2.50 -3.14
C LEU A 41 5.89 3.61 -2.78
N GLU A 42 7.05 3.65 -3.43
CA GLU A 42 7.99 4.76 -3.27
C GLU A 42 7.39 6.10 -3.71
N ARG A 43 6.60 6.13 -4.80
CA ARG A 43 5.86 7.34 -5.21
C ARG A 43 4.87 7.80 -4.15
N ILE A 44 4.11 6.88 -3.54
CA ILE A 44 3.22 7.23 -2.41
C ILE A 44 4.04 7.89 -1.29
N LEU A 45 5.20 7.33 -0.94
CA LEU A 45 6.04 7.89 0.13
C LEU A 45 6.54 9.30 -0.22
N ASP A 46 6.92 9.54 -1.48
CA ASP A 46 7.33 10.87 -1.96
C ASP A 46 6.19 11.90 -1.91
N GLU A 47 4.96 11.47 -2.25
CA GLU A 47 3.76 12.30 -2.14
C GLU A 47 3.45 12.67 -0.68
N VAL A 48 3.53 11.68 0.23
CA VAL A 48 3.33 11.92 1.67
C VAL A 48 4.40 12.87 2.20
N GLU A 49 5.66 12.65 1.87
CA GLU A 49 6.77 13.53 2.27
C GLU A 49 6.55 14.97 1.80
N SER A 50 6.11 15.16 0.55
CA SER A 50 5.76 16.46 -0.01
C SER A 50 4.60 17.13 0.74
N ASP A 51 3.55 16.38 1.12
CA ASP A 51 2.45 16.94 1.91
C ASP A 51 2.90 17.30 3.34
N LEU A 52 3.79 16.52 3.95
CA LEU A 52 4.38 16.85 5.27
C LEU A 52 5.14 18.18 5.22
N ASP A 53 5.88 18.45 4.16
CA ASP A 53 6.56 19.75 3.97
C ASP A 53 5.57 20.92 3.91
N LEU A 54 4.41 20.72 3.27
CA LEU A 54 3.32 21.71 3.30
C LEU A 54 2.76 21.87 4.71
N ARG A 55 2.59 20.78 5.47
CA ARG A 55 2.14 20.84 6.87
C ARG A 55 3.12 21.57 7.77
N VAL A 56 4.43 21.40 7.59
CA VAL A 56 5.45 22.17 8.32
C VAL A 56 5.24 23.68 8.12
N ARG A 57 4.98 24.14 6.89
CA ARG A 57 4.72 25.56 6.61
C ARG A 57 3.46 26.05 7.30
N LEU A 58 2.38 25.26 7.28
CA LEU A 58 1.13 25.59 7.97
C LEU A 58 1.29 25.61 9.50
N CYS A 59 2.06 24.67 10.07
CA CYS A 59 2.39 24.64 11.49
C CYS A 59 3.17 25.90 11.92
N LYS A 60 4.11 26.37 11.09
CA LYS A 60 4.84 27.64 11.33
C LYS A 60 3.92 28.86 11.25
N TYR A 61 2.84 28.80 10.48
CA TYR A 61 1.85 29.88 10.37
C TYR A 61 0.86 29.93 11.55
N LEU A 62 0.54 28.79 12.20
CA LEU A 62 -0.43 28.70 13.31
C LEU A 62 -0.26 29.79 14.40
N PRO A 63 0.95 30.10 14.90
CA PRO A 63 1.13 31.14 15.92
C PRO A 63 0.62 32.52 15.49
N SER A 64 0.70 32.86 14.20
CA SER A 64 0.27 34.17 13.67
C SER A 64 -1.25 34.38 13.78
N ILE A 65 -2.03 33.29 13.73
CA ILE A 65 -3.49 33.32 13.82
C ILE A 65 -4.02 32.96 15.21
N LYS A 66 -3.15 32.76 16.21
CA LYS A 66 -3.50 32.31 17.56
C LYS A 66 -4.52 33.22 18.26
N ARG A 67 -4.52 34.52 17.94
CA ARG A 67 -5.53 35.49 18.43
C ARG A 67 -6.94 35.20 17.89
N ARG A 68 -7.07 34.62 16.70
CA ARG A 68 -8.33 34.21 16.08
C ARG A 68 -8.65 32.76 16.45
N ARG A 69 -9.21 32.56 17.65
CA ARG A 69 -9.43 31.22 18.25
C ARG A 69 -10.12 30.21 17.33
N VAL A 70 -11.15 30.62 16.60
CA VAL A 70 -11.91 29.73 15.70
C VAL A 70 -11.03 29.26 14.54
N ALA A 71 -10.42 30.19 13.80
CA ALA A 71 -9.53 29.88 12.68
C ALA A 71 -8.30 29.07 13.11
N TYR A 72 -7.73 29.39 14.27
CA TYR A 72 -6.63 28.61 14.85
C TYR A 72 -7.04 27.16 15.10
N LYS A 73 -8.18 26.94 15.78
CA LYS A 73 -8.67 25.60 16.12
C LYS A 73 -8.97 24.80 14.86
N GLU A 74 -9.62 25.42 13.88
CA GLU A 74 -9.95 24.79 12.61
C GLU A 74 -8.69 24.32 11.86
N LEU A 75 -7.72 25.22 11.67
CA LEU A 75 -6.48 24.87 10.99
C LEU A 75 -5.69 23.81 11.76
N TYR A 76 -5.56 23.94 13.08
CA TYR A 76 -4.88 22.95 13.91
C TYR A 76 -5.51 21.57 13.77
N THR A 77 -6.84 21.48 13.88
CA THR A 77 -7.56 20.20 13.77
C THR A 77 -7.44 19.62 12.36
N ARG A 78 -7.47 20.44 11.32
CA ARG A 78 -7.29 19.99 9.92
C ARG A 78 -5.90 19.40 9.69
N ILE A 79 -4.85 20.07 10.21
CA ILE A 79 -3.48 19.54 10.14
C ILE A 79 -3.40 18.21 10.90
N LEU A 80 -3.86 18.17 12.16
CA LEU A 80 -3.82 16.96 12.98
C LEU A 80 -4.55 15.78 12.33
N PHE A 81 -5.70 16.03 11.73
CA PHE A 81 -6.47 15.00 11.03
C PHE A 81 -5.69 14.44 9.84
N ASN A 82 -5.12 15.31 9.01
CA ASN A 82 -4.31 14.89 7.87
C ASN A 82 -3.05 14.11 8.31
N LEU A 83 -2.34 14.55 9.35
CA LEU A 83 -1.20 13.82 9.89
C LEU A 83 -1.59 12.41 10.38
N ARG A 84 -2.78 12.26 10.99
CA ARG A 84 -3.29 10.94 11.37
C ARG A 84 -3.63 10.06 10.17
N GLN A 85 -4.14 10.65 9.08
CA GLN A 85 -4.36 9.91 7.84
C GLN A 85 -3.04 9.41 7.26
N HIS A 86 -2.00 10.24 7.22
CA HIS A 86 -0.66 9.83 6.79
C HIS A 86 -0.07 8.72 7.65
N ARG A 87 -0.24 8.81 8.97
CA ARG A 87 0.17 7.73 9.88
C ARG A 87 -0.49 6.40 9.56
N GLN A 88 -1.79 6.43 9.27
CA GLN A 88 -2.52 5.23 8.85
C GLN A 88 -1.98 4.69 7.51
N SER A 89 -1.75 5.57 6.53
CA SER A 89 -1.19 5.18 5.23
C SER A 89 0.18 4.52 5.39
N ILE A 90 1.09 5.11 6.18
CA ILE A 90 2.41 4.55 6.48
C ILE A 90 2.29 3.16 7.14
N TYR A 91 1.38 2.99 8.09
CA TYR A 91 1.13 1.68 8.70
C TYR A 91 0.68 0.63 7.67
N LEU A 92 -0.19 0.99 6.72
CA LEU A 92 -0.56 0.09 5.63
C LEU A 92 0.64 -0.25 4.75
N LEU A 93 1.53 0.71 4.47
CA LEU A 93 2.75 0.47 3.68
C LEU A 93 3.71 -0.49 4.38
N TYR A 94 3.83 -0.45 5.71
CA TYR A 94 4.56 -1.47 6.47
C TYR A 94 3.99 -2.87 6.27
N MET A 95 2.67 -3.03 6.32
CA MET A 95 2.04 -4.34 6.06
C MET A 95 2.32 -4.83 4.63
N VAL A 96 2.29 -3.92 3.65
CA VAL A 96 2.64 -4.26 2.27
C VAL A 96 4.11 -4.69 2.15
N TYR A 97 5.02 -3.98 2.83
CA TYR A 97 6.44 -4.37 2.90
C TYR A 97 6.62 -5.78 3.46
N GLU A 98 5.93 -6.14 4.54
CA GLU A 98 6.02 -7.49 5.14
C GLU A 98 5.56 -8.57 4.15
N LEU A 99 4.47 -8.31 3.40
CA LEU A 99 3.98 -9.22 2.37
C LEU A 99 4.99 -9.42 1.23
N ILE A 100 5.59 -8.33 0.75
CA ILE A 100 6.63 -8.38 -0.30
C ILE A 100 7.85 -9.14 0.23
N SER A 101 8.30 -8.81 1.44
CA SER A 101 9.47 -9.44 2.06
C SER A 101 9.29 -10.94 2.23
N LEU A 102 8.10 -11.37 2.67
CA LEU A 102 7.77 -12.79 2.78
C LEU A 102 7.74 -13.48 1.42
N ARG A 103 7.15 -12.82 0.40
CA ARG A 103 7.14 -13.30 -0.98
C ARG A 103 8.57 -13.54 -1.48
N GLU A 104 9.44 -12.55 -1.35
CA GLU A 104 10.83 -12.65 -1.81
C GLU A 104 11.63 -13.69 -1.02
N LYS A 105 11.40 -13.82 0.29
CA LYS A 105 12.00 -14.89 1.11
C LYS A 105 11.60 -16.28 0.60
N ILE A 106 10.32 -16.48 0.29
CA ILE A 106 9.81 -17.76 -0.24
C ILE A 106 10.38 -18.03 -1.65
N ARG A 107 10.54 -17.00 -2.49
CA ARG A 107 11.18 -17.11 -3.81
C ARG A 107 12.64 -17.54 -3.75
N LYS A 108 13.35 -17.43 -2.62
CA LYS A 108 14.72 -17.98 -2.51
C LYS A 108 14.77 -19.50 -2.66
N ASN A 109 13.68 -20.20 -2.36
CA ASN A 109 13.56 -21.63 -2.60
C ASN A 109 13.03 -21.89 -4.02
N VAL A 110 13.75 -22.68 -4.81
CA VAL A 110 13.42 -22.96 -6.23
C VAL A 110 12.03 -23.57 -6.41
N THR A 111 11.66 -24.52 -5.56
CA THR A 111 10.35 -25.20 -5.64
C THR A 111 9.22 -24.22 -5.33
N TYR A 112 9.34 -23.45 -4.25
CA TYR A 112 8.31 -22.46 -3.90
C TYR A 112 8.25 -21.30 -4.90
N ARG A 113 9.38 -20.85 -5.44
CA ARG A 113 9.42 -19.86 -6.54
C ARG A 113 8.58 -20.34 -7.71
N ARG A 114 8.79 -21.58 -8.16
CA ARG A 114 8.03 -22.17 -9.28
C ARG A 114 6.52 -22.18 -9.01
N PHE A 115 6.10 -22.58 -7.80
CA PHE A 115 4.67 -22.58 -7.49
C PHE A 115 4.08 -21.17 -7.36
N LEU A 116 4.85 -20.22 -6.84
CA LEU A 116 4.44 -18.83 -6.80
C LEU A 116 4.31 -18.24 -8.20
N ASP A 117 5.25 -18.51 -9.10
CA ASP A 117 5.18 -18.09 -10.50
C ASP A 117 3.95 -18.69 -11.21
N LEU A 118 3.59 -19.94 -10.89
CA LEU A 118 2.37 -20.57 -11.40
C LEU A 118 1.10 -19.92 -10.83
N ALA A 119 1.09 -19.57 -9.55
CA ALA A 119 -0.03 -18.84 -8.95
C ALA A 119 -0.17 -17.44 -9.57
N ASP A 120 0.94 -16.74 -9.81
CA ASP A 120 0.97 -15.45 -10.50
C ASP A 120 0.42 -15.55 -11.94
N LYS A 121 0.78 -16.62 -12.67
CA LYS A 121 0.23 -16.91 -14.02
C LYS A 121 -1.25 -17.26 -13.98
N TYR A 122 -1.68 -18.03 -13.00
CA TYR A 122 -3.08 -18.40 -12.81
C TYR A 122 -3.93 -17.14 -12.58
N VAL A 123 -3.50 -16.26 -11.67
CA VAL A 123 -4.15 -14.98 -11.43
C VAL A 123 -4.11 -14.10 -12.68
N GLY A 124 -2.98 -14.02 -13.39
CA GLY A 124 -2.88 -13.29 -14.66
C GLY A 124 -3.92 -13.75 -15.69
N SER A 125 -4.06 -15.07 -15.89
CA SER A 125 -5.02 -15.64 -16.83
C SER A 125 -6.47 -15.32 -16.46
N LEU A 126 -6.80 -15.34 -15.16
CA LEU A 126 -8.13 -14.94 -14.68
C LEU A 126 -8.39 -13.46 -14.93
N THR A 127 -7.40 -12.60 -14.73
CA THR A 127 -7.55 -11.15 -14.88
C THR A 127 -7.73 -10.74 -16.34
N GLU A 128 -7.04 -11.44 -17.25
CA GLU A 128 -7.24 -11.33 -18.70
C GLU A 128 -8.65 -11.77 -19.09
N ALA A 129 -9.12 -12.92 -18.60
CA ALA A 129 -10.46 -13.42 -18.87
C ALA A 129 -11.57 -12.48 -18.35
N LEU A 130 -11.31 -11.74 -17.27
CA LEU A 130 -12.21 -10.75 -16.69
C LEU A 130 -12.13 -9.36 -17.36
N ASN A 131 -11.31 -9.20 -18.40
CA ASN A 131 -11.05 -7.91 -19.06
C ASN A 131 -10.64 -6.81 -18.08
N THR A 132 -9.76 -7.15 -17.14
CA THR A 132 -9.27 -6.21 -16.14
C THR A 132 -8.32 -5.19 -16.80
N PRO A 133 -8.29 -3.90 -16.40
CA PRO A 133 -7.42 -2.91 -17.02
C PRO A 133 -5.93 -3.33 -17.02
N THR A 134 -5.24 -3.10 -18.14
CA THR A 134 -3.87 -3.58 -18.37
C THR A 134 -2.80 -2.93 -17.49
N ASP A 135 -3.07 -1.75 -16.95
CA ASP A 135 -2.17 -1.04 -16.05
C ASP A 135 -2.38 -1.42 -14.57
N LEU A 136 -3.35 -2.29 -14.31
CA LEU A 136 -3.60 -2.84 -12.98
C LEU A 136 -2.54 -3.87 -12.61
N LEU A 137 -1.81 -3.61 -11.52
CA LEU A 137 -0.81 -4.52 -11.02
C LEU A 137 -1.44 -5.52 -10.05
N ILE A 138 -1.38 -6.81 -10.38
CA ILE A 138 -1.85 -7.86 -9.48
C ILE A 138 -0.68 -8.78 -9.12
N ILE A 139 -0.40 -8.86 -7.83
CA ILE A 139 0.67 -9.67 -7.27
C ILE A 139 0.11 -10.72 -6.32
N VAL A 140 0.66 -11.92 -6.39
CA VAL A 140 0.36 -12.98 -5.43
C VAL A 140 1.39 -12.95 -4.29
N ALA A 141 0.92 -12.84 -3.05
CA ALA A 141 1.76 -12.84 -1.86
C ALA A 141 1.39 -13.99 -0.91
N PRO A 142 2.37 -14.74 -0.37
CA PRO A 142 2.08 -15.72 0.67
C PRO A 142 1.65 -15.05 1.97
N GLN A 143 0.60 -15.54 2.63
CA GLN A 143 0.15 -15.09 3.96
C GLN A 143 -0.61 -16.21 4.68
N SER A 144 -0.90 -16.09 5.97
CA SER A 144 -1.62 -17.13 6.75
C SER A 144 -2.96 -17.58 6.15
N GLU A 145 -3.67 -16.70 5.44
CA GLU A 145 -5.04 -16.92 4.96
C GLU A 145 -5.23 -16.41 3.53
N TYR A 146 -6.33 -16.81 2.90
CA TYR A 146 -6.78 -16.19 1.66
C TYR A 146 -7.39 -14.84 1.98
N ALA A 147 -6.89 -13.81 1.31
CA ALA A 147 -7.35 -12.45 1.47
C ALA A 147 -6.93 -11.63 0.24
N SER A 148 -7.44 -10.42 0.16
CA SER A 148 -7.01 -9.44 -0.83
C SER A 148 -6.79 -8.09 -0.16
N LEU A 149 -5.72 -7.41 -0.58
CA LEU A 149 -5.39 -6.06 -0.14
C LEU A 149 -5.38 -5.11 -1.34
N PRO A 150 -6.41 -4.27 -1.50
CA PRO A 150 -6.46 -3.27 -2.56
C PRO A 150 -5.62 -2.03 -2.21
N ILE A 151 -4.75 -1.64 -3.13
CA ILE A 151 -3.95 -0.39 -3.08
C ILE A 151 -4.43 0.48 -4.24
N LEU A 152 -5.60 1.08 -4.04
CA LEU A 152 -6.36 1.74 -5.10
C LEU A 152 -5.67 2.96 -5.70
N SER A 153 -4.95 3.74 -4.87
CA SER A 153 -4.20 4.92 -5.32
C SER A 153 -3.17 4.57 -6.40
N GLU A 154 -2.58 3.38 -6.32
CA GLU A 154 -1.54 2.91 -7.23
C GLU A 154 -2.04 1.85 -8.21
N ARG A 155 -3.36 1.66 -8.34
CA ARG A 155 -3.96 0.64 -9.21
C ARG A 155 -3.28 -0.73 -9.02
N ALA A 156 -3.04 -1.10 -7.77
CA ALA A 156 -2.36 -2.34 -7.41
C ALA A 156 -3.21 -3.17 -6.45
N PHE A 157 -3.12 -4.49 -6.56
CA PHE A 157 -3.81 -5.44 -5.70
C PHE A 157 -2.88 -6.58 -5.31
N ILE A 158 -2.87 -6.88 -4.01
CA ILE A 158 -2.16 -8.03 -3.48
C ILE A 158 -3.19 -9.10 -3.15
N VAL A 159 -3.10 -10.24 -3.84
CA VAL A 159 -3.91 -11.42 -3.55
C VAL A 159 -3.09 -12.37 -2.70
N MET A 160 -3.65 -12.81 -1.59
CA MET A 160 -2.95 -13.57 -0.58
C MET A 160 -3.36 -15.05 -0.60
N LEU A 161 -2.40 -15.93 -0.30
CA LEU A 161 -2.70 -17.35 -0.06
C LEU A 161 -1.80 -17.98 1.01
N PRO A 162 -2.30 -19.00 1.73
CA PRO A 162 -1.50 -19.86 2.59
C PRO A 162 -0.32 -20.50 1.84
N PRO A 163 0.92 -20.39 2.36
CA PRO A 163 2.07 -21.09 1.79
C PRO A 163 1.83 -22.60 1.64
N THR A 164 1.08 -23.20 2.57
CA THR A 164 0.70 -24.63 2.56
C THR A 164 -0.23 -25.03 1.40
N ASN A 165 -0.84 -24.04 0.75
CA ASN A 165 -1.70 -24.22 -0.43
C ASN A 165 -1.01 -23.84 -1.73
N LEU A 166 0.22 -23.29 -1.68
CA LEU A 166 0.97 -22.91 -2.87
C LEU A 166 1.19 -24.11 -3.81
N ALA A 167 1.41 -25.31 -3.27
CA ALA A 167 1.57 -26.54 -4.05
C ALA A 167 0.25 -27.30 -4.32
N LYS A 168 -0.91 -26.71 -4.04
CA LYS A 168 -2.24 -27.36 -4.14
C LYS A 168 -3.16 -26.60 -5.08
N PRO A 169 -3.04 -26.77 -6.41
CA PRO A 169 -3.80 -25.98 -7.39
C PRO A 169 -5.33 -26.05 -7.21
N TRP A 170 -5.87 -27.17 -6.74
CA TRP A 170 -7.30 -27.30 -6.45
C TRP A 170 -7.80 -26.37 -5.33
N LYS A 171 -6.90 -25.86 -4.47
CA LYS A 171 -7.23 -24.83 -3.47
C LYS A 171 -7.18 -23.42 -4.03
N TRP A 172 -6.59 -23.20 -5.21
CA TRP A 172 -6.47 -21.88 -5.83
C TRP A 172 -7.81 -21.32 -6.33
N VAL A 173 -8.88 -22.12 -6.36
CA VAL A 173 -10.25 -21.59 -6.53
C VAL A 173 -10.58 -20.47 -5.53
N LEU A 174 -9.94 -20.48 -4.36
CA LEU A 174 -10.08 -19.41 -3.36
C LEU A 174 -9.35 -18.12 -3.79
N LEU A 175 -8.30 -18.20 -4.62
CA LEU A 175 -7.74 -17.00 -5.26
C LEU A 175 -8.72 -16.37 -6.23
N SER A 176 -9.50 -17.17 -6.97
CA SER A 176 -10.57 -16.66 -7.83
C SER A 176 -11.65 -15.95 -7.01
N HIS A 177 -11.99 -16.49 -5.84
CA HIS A 177 -12.90 -15.84 -4.91
C HIS A 177 -12.37 -14.46 -4.49
N GLU A 178 -11.10 -14.36 -4.10
CA GLU A 178 -10.48 -13.07 -3.76
C GLU A 178 -10.45 -12.10 -4.94
N LEU A 179 -10.11 -12.58 -6.14
CA LEU A 179 -10.16 -11.76 -7.36
C LEU A 179 -11.58 -11.25 -7.67
N SER A 180 -12.62 -12.01 -7.35
CA SER A 180 -14.00 -11.56 -7.55
C SER A 180 -14.34 -10.35 -6.68
N HIS A 181 -13.85 -10.31 -5.43
CA HIS A 181 -14.00 -9.13 -4.56
C HIS A 181 -13.34 -7.90 -5.18
N LEU A 182 -12.15 -8.09 -5.77
CA LEU A 182 -11.43 -7.02 -6.47
C LEU A 182 -12.21 -6.51 -7.69
N TYR A 183 -12.72 -7.42 -8.51
CA TYR A 183 -13.55 -7.08 -9.67
C TYR A 183 -14.75 -6.22 -9.24
N PHE A 184 -15.50 -6.65 -8.23
CA PHE A 184 -16.66 -5.89 -7.74
C PHE A 184 -16.27 -4.53 -7.18
N GLN A 185 -15.19 -4.43 -6.41
CA GLN A 185 -14.71 -3.16 -5.87
C GLN A 185 -14.33 -2.19 -6.98
N TYR A 186 -13.59 -2.67 -7.99
CA TYR A 186 -13.12 -1.85 -9.09
C TYR A 186 -14.27 -1.35 -9.97
N TYR A 187 -15.19 -2.22 -10.39
CA TYR A 187 -16.33 -1.83 -11.23
C TYR A 187 -17.35 -0.95 -10.50
N LYS A 188 -17.52 -1.15 -9.18
CA LYS A 188 -18.35 -0.26 -8.35
C LYS A 188 -17.72 1.12 -8.14
N MET A 189 -16.40 1.24 -8.25
CA MET A 189 -15.69 2.52 -8.22
C MET A 189 -15.67 3.21 -9.58
N ALA A 190 -15.47 2.46 -10.68
CA ALA A 190 -15.53 3.00 -12.04
C ALA A 190 -16.90 3.61 -12.36
N SER A 191 -17.99 2.96 -11.92
CA SER A 191 -19.37 3.45 -12.07
C SER A 191 -19.72 4.68 -11.20
N ARG A 192 -18.83 5.14 -10.33
CA ARG A 192 -18.99 6.38 -9.55
C ARG A 192 -18.23 7.57 -10.13
N ILE A 193 -17.45 7.36 -11.19
CA ILE A 193 -16.63 8.37 -11.85
C ILE A 193 -17.21 8.76 -13.23
N THR A 194 -18.31 8.11 -13.67
CA THR A 194 -19.15 8.50 -14.82
C THR A 194 -20.45 9.12 -14.34
#